data_AF-A0A2H0S1R3-F1
#
_entry.id   AF-A0A2H0S1R3-F1
#
_cell.length_a   1.000
_cell.length_b   1.000
_cell.length_c   1.000
_cell.angle_alpha   90.00
_cell.angle_beta   90.00
_cell.angle_gamma   90.00
#
_symmetry.space_group_name_H-M   'P 1'
#
loop_
_entity.id
_entity.type
_entity.pdbx_description
1 polymer ?
#
loop_
_entity_poly.entity_id
_entity_poly.type
_entity_poly.pdbx_seq_one_letter_code
_entity_poly.pdbx_strand_id
1 'polypeptide(L)'
;MFSFLSSSPSQSTHRTSLGHLVNQGTVLLMVSIGSLILLLALLILFHQNANATKGYQLRTLERERSRLLLEEEVLKMQIAQAQALQELEEDLLIQAMFPAGKLQYTNQKSTVAELAR
;
A
#
# COMPACT_ATOMS: atom_id res chain seq x y z
N MET A 1 62.09 62.13 48.29
CA MET A 1 61.01 62.35 49.27
C MET A 1 59.73 62.63 48.49
N PHE A 2 58.71 61.80 48.72
CA PHE A 2 57.31 61.84 48.22
C PHE A 2 57.01 61.58 46.74
N SER A 3 56.81 60.28 46.54
CA SER A 3 55.83 59.53 45.75
C SER A 3 54.39 60.08 45.53
N PHE A 4 53.78 59.48 44.50
CA PHE A 4 52.34 59.26 44.21
C PHE A 4 51.52 60.40 43.60
N LEU A 5 51.08 60.20 42.35
CA LEU A 5 49.68 59.89 42.04
C LEU A 5 49.57 59.37 40.59
N SER A 6 49.67 58.06 40.41
CA SER A 6 49.15 57.40 39.21
C SER A 6 47.64 57.22 39.41
N SER A 7 46.84 58.04 38.74
CA SER A 7 45.39 57.82 38.65
C SER A 7 45.11 56.65 37.70
N SER A 8 44.77 55.49 38.27
CA SER A 8 44.29 54.32 37.56
C SER A 8 42.99 54.62 36.78
N PRO A 9 42.87 54.20 35.50
CA PRO A 9 41.57 54.04 34.88
C PRO A 9 41.04 52.63 35.22
N SER A 10 40.37 52.47 36.36
CA SER A 10 39.54 51.30 36.62
C SER A 10 38.08 51.67 36.39
N GLN A 11 37.49 51.18 35.30
CA GLN A 11 36.07 50.79 35.14
C GLN A 11 35.62 50.90 33.67
N SER A 12 35.90 49.88 32.86
CA SER A 12 35.19 49.67 31.59
C SER A 12 35.08 48.20 31.16
N THR A 13 35.47 47.25 32.02
CA THR A 13 35.53 45.82 31.68
C THR A 13 34.20 45.08 31.81
N HIS A 14 33.23 45.60 32.58
CA HIS A 14 32.05 44.83 32.96
C HIS A 14 30.92 44.84 31.90
N ARG A 15 30.88 45.85 31.01
CA ARG A 15 29.80 45.98 30.00
C ARG A 15 30.04 45.13 28.75
N THR A 16 31.30 44.88 28.39
CA THR A 16 31.70 44.03 27.25
C THR A 16 31.43 42.55 27.51
N SER A 17 31.58 42.09 28.75
CA SER A 17 31.29 40.70 29.16
C SER A 17 29.81 40.33 28.98
N LEU A 18 28.89 41.22 29.37
CA LEU A 18 27.44 40.96 29.26
C LEU A 18 26.98 40.87 27.78
N GLY A 19 27.51 41.75 26.92
CA GLY A 19 27.19 41.73 25.48
C GLY A 19 27.69 40.47 24.78
N HIS A 20 28.87 39.97 25.15
CA HIS A 20 29.42 38.74 24.59
C HIS A 20 28.61 37.50 25.02
N LEU A 21 28.16 37.47 26.27
CA LEU A 21 27.25 36.44 26.80
C LEU A 21 25.91 36.40 26.06
N VAL A 22 25.30 37.57 25.83
CA VAL A 22 24.04 37.67 25.08
C VAL A 22 24.23 37.23 23.64
N ASN A 23 25.30 37.68 22.97
CA ASN A 23 25.58 37.28 21.59
C ASN A 23 25.85 35.77 21.46
N GLN A 24 26.58 35.18 22.40
CA GLN A 24 26.77 33.72 22.46
C GLN A 24 25.44 32.98 22.65
N GLY A 25 24.56 33.48 23.51
CA GLY A 25 23.21 32.95 23.69
C GLY A 25 22.40 33.01 22.39
N THR A 26 22.43 34.14 21.69
CA THR A 26 21.73 34.30 20.40
C THR A 26 22.26 33.36 19.32
N VAL A 27 23.58 33.19 19.22
CA VAL A 27 24.21 32.26 18.27
C VAL A 27 23.84 30.82 18.61
N LEU A 28 23.91 30.41 19.88
CA LEU A 28 23.51 29.06 20.31
C LEU A 28 22.02 28.80 20.03
N LEU A 29 21.15 29.79 20.23
CA LEU A 29 19.73 29.68 19.90
C LEU A 29 19.50 29.56 18.39
N MET A 30 20.20 30.33 17.58
CA MET A 30 20.08 30.25 16.11
C MET A 30 20.53 28.88 15.59
N VAL A 31 21.63 28.36 16.12
CA VAL A 31 22.14 27.02 15.79
C VAL A 31 21.19 25.93 16.28
N SER A 32 20.65 26.04 17.50
CA SER A 32 19.73 25.03 18.03
C SER A 32 18.42 24.98 17.26
N ILE A 33 17.84 26.13 16.92
CA ILE A 33 16.63 26.23 16.10
C ILE A 33 16.91 25.68 14.70
N GLY A 34 18.03 26.05 14.08
CA GLY A 34 18.43 25.52 12.78
C GLY A 34 18.61 24.00 12.79
N SER A 35 19.26 23.46 13.83
CA SER A 35 19.43 22.02 14.01
C SER A 35 18.10 21.30 14.24
N LEU A 36 17.19 21.89 15.01
CA LEU A 36 15.83 21.34 15.24
C LEU A 36 15.04 21.27 13.93
N ILE A 37 15.07 22.34 13.13
CA ILE A 37 14.41 22.37 11.82
C ILE A 37 15.02 21.32 10.89
N LEU A 38 16.34 21.22 10.83
CA LEU A 38 17.03 20.25 9.98
C LEU A 38 16.69 18.81 10.40
N LEU A 39 16.68 18.53 11.70
CA LEU A 39 16.32 17.21 12.24
C LEU A 39 14.86 16.87 11.93
N LEU A 40 13.94 17.81 12.13
CA LEU A 40 12.52 17.63 11.78
C LEU A 40 12.36 17.39 10.27
N ALA A 41 13.07 18.13 9.42
CA ALA A 41 13.02 17.94 7.97
C ALA A 41 13.49 16.54 7.57
N LEU A 42 14.60 16.05 8.13
CA LEU A 42 15.08 14.69 7.89
C LEU A 42 14.09 13.64 8.39
N LEU A 43 13.52 13.83 9.59
CA LEU A 43 12.54 12.92 10.17
C LEU A 43 11.27 12.83 9.31
N ILE A 44 10.78 13.96 8.82
CA ILE A 44 9.64 14.02 7.89
C ILE A 44 9.98 13.30 6.59
N LEU A 45 11.17 13.54 6.00
CA LEU A 45 11.59 12.85 4.79
C LEU A 45 11.69 11.33 4.98
N PHE A 46 12.25 10.86 6.09
CA PHE A 46 12.29 9.43 6.40
C PHE A 46 10.90 8.84 6.64
N HIS A 47 10.02 9.55 7.34
CA HIS A 47 8.65 9.11 7.57
C HIS A 47 7.86 9.01 6.25
N GLN A 48 8.00 10.00 5.37
CA GLN A 48 7.35 9.98 4.06
C GLN A 48 7.92 8.89 3.15
N ASN A 49 9.24 8.66 3.15
CA ASN A 49 9.84 7.55 2.42
C ASN A 49 9.44 6.18 2.98
N ALA A 50 9.38 6.04 4.31
CA ALA A 50 8.91 4.82 4.95
C ALA A 50 7.43 4.58 4.64
N ASN A 51 6.60 5.62 4.64
CA ASN A 51 5.19 5.53 4.29
C ASN A 51 4.97 5.24 2.81
N ALA A 52 5.79 5.79 1.91
CA ALA A 52 5.77 5.42 0.51
C ALA A 52 6.07 3.93 0.34
N THR A 53 7.12 3.42 0.99
CA THR A 53 7.53 2.02 0.93
C THR A 53 6.46 1.08 1.50
N LYS A 54 5.89 1.42 2.67
CA LYS A 54 4.77 0.70 3.27
C LYS A 54 3.51 0.74 2.39
N GLY A 55 3.25 1.85 1.72
CA GLY A 55 2.15 2.00 0.76
C GLY A 55 2.32 1.09 -0.46
N TYR A 56 3.53 0.97 -1.00
CA TYR A 56 3.83 0.02 -2.09
C TYR A 56 3.65 -1.43 -1.66
N GLN A 57 4.11 -1.78 -0.44
CA GLN A 57 3.93 -3.13 0.11
C GLN A 57 2.44 -3.44 0.30
N LEU A 58 1.67 -2.53 0.90
CA LEU A 58 0.23 -2.70 1.09
C LEU A 58 -0.50 -2.90 -0.24
N ARG A 59 -0.23 -2.06 -1.24
CA ARG A 59 -0.86 -2.17 -2.56
C ARG A 59 -0.47 -3.46 -3.29
N THR A 60 0.69 -4.04 -2.98
CA THR A 60 1.11 -5.34 -3.53
C THR A 60 0.32 -6.46 -2.86
N LEU A 61 0.21 -6.44 -1.54
CA LEU A 61 -0.59 -7.40 -0.77
C LEU A 61 -2.08 -7.35 -1.14
N GLU A 62 -2.63 -6.16 -1.39
CA GLU A 62 -4.02 -6.01 -1.84
C GLU A 62 -4.24 -6.67 -3.21
N ARG A 63 -3.31 -6.49 -4.16
CA ARG A 63 -3.39 -7.14 -5.47
C ARG A 63 -3.29 -8.66 -5.35
N GLU A 64 -2.39 -9.15 -4.51
CA GLU A 64 -2.24 -10.58 -4.26
C GLU A 64 -3.51 -11.17 -3.65
N ARG A 65 -4.09 -10.48 -2.66
CA ARG A 65 -5.38 -10.85 -2.05
C ARG A 65 -6.52 -10.89 -3.07
N SER A 66 -6.62 -9.89 -3.95
CA SER A 66 -7.62 -9.88 -5.02
C SER A 66 -7.44 -11.04 -6.01
N ARG A 67 -6.19 -11.38 -6.36
CA ARG A 67 -5.89 -12.52 -7.24
C ARG A 67 -6.31 -13.84 -6.59
N LEU A 68 -5.93 -14.06 -5.33
CA LEU A 68 -6.26 -15.30 -4.61
C LEU A 68 -7.77 -15.51 -4.47
N LEU A 69 -8.53 -14.44 -4.21
CA LEU A 69 -9.99 -14.53 -4.13
C LEU A 69 -10.64 -14.88 -5.47
N LEU A 70 -10.13 -14.32 -6.57
CA LEU A 70 -10.61 -14.68 -7.91
C LEU A 70 -10.34 -16.15 -8.22
N GLU A 71 -9.14 -16.63 -7.88
CA GLU A 71 -8.77 -18.03 -8.05
C GLU A 71 -9.66 -18.97 -7.20
N GLU A 72 -9.97 -18.58 -5.96
CA GLU A 72 -10.93 -19.29 -5.10
C GLU A 72 -12.33 -19.33 -5.72
N GLU A 73 -12.82 -18.21 -6.26
CA GLU A 73 -14.15 -18.13 -6.89
C GLU A 73 -14.24 -19.04 -8.12
N VAL A 74 -13.23 -19.01 -8.98
CA VAL A 74 -13.15 -19.91 -10.15
C VAL A 74 -13.13 -21.37 -9.71
N LEU A 75 -12.35 -21.70 -8.68
CA LEU A 75 -12.29 -23.07 -8.18
C LEU A 75 -13.63 -23.53 -7.60
N LYS A 76 -14.32 -22.68 -6.83
CA LYS A 76 -15.67 -22.98 -6.32
C LYS A 76 -16.67 -23.21 -7.44
N MET A 77 -16.62 -22.41 -8.50
CA MET A 77 -17.45 -22.60 -9.68
C MET A 77 -17.20 -23.96 -10.34
N GLN A 78 -15.92 -24.34 -10.51
CA GLN A 78 -15.56 -25.65 -11.07
C GLN A 78 -16.03 -26.81 -10.20
N ILE A 79 -15.90 -26.69 -8.87
CA ILE A 79 -16.41 -27.69 -7.92
C ILE A 79 -17.92 -27.82 -8.03
N ALA A 80 -18.66 -26.70 -8.06
CA ALA A 80 -20.11 -26.70 -8.22
C ALA A 80 -20.54 -27.33 -9.55
N GLN A 81 -19.80 -27.08 -10.64
CA GLN A 81 -20.06 -27.70 -11.92
C GLN A 81 -19.84 -29.21 -11.89
N ALA A 82 -18.76 -29.67 -11.27
CA ALA A 82 -18.49 -31.10 -11.11
C ALA A 82 -19.54 -31.78 -10.23
N GLN A 83 -19.96 -31.13 -9.14
CA GLN A 83 -21.03 -31.62 -8.26
C GLN A 83 -22.37 -31.70 -8.99
N ALA A 84 -22.73 -30.67 -9.76
CA ALA A 84 -23.96 -30.67 -10.53
C ALA A 84 -23.97 -31.80 -11.59
N LEU A 85 -22.83 -32.06 -12.24
CA LEU A 85 -22.70 -33.19 -13.16
C LEU A 85 -22.83 -34.53 -12.45
N GLN A 86 -22.21 -34.68 -11.27
CA GLN A 86 -22.31 -35.90 -10.49
C GLN A 86 -23.75 -36.15 -10.01
N GLU A 87 -24.44 -35.12 -9.52
CA GLU A 87 -25.84 -35.20 -9.13
C GLU A 87 -26.74 -35.60 -10.31
N LEU A 88 -26.43 -35.10 -11.50
CA LEU A 88 -27.12 -35.45 -12.74
C LEU A 88 -26.87 -36.91 -13.17
N GLU A 89 -25.66 -37.43 -12.96
CA GLU A 89 -25.30 -38.83 -13.24
C GLU A 89 -25.96 -39.80 -12.24
N GLU A 90 -26.11 -39.39 -10.99
CA GLU A 90 -26.74 -40.18 -9.93
C GLU A 90 -28.28 -40.17 -10.02
N ASP A 91 -28.89 -39.30 -10.85
CA ASP A 91 -30.34 -39.27 -11.05
C ASP A 91 -30.84 -40.47 -11.86
N LEU A 92 -31.75 -41.25 -11.25
CA LEU A 92 -32.43 -42.42 -11.82
C LEU A 92 -33.13 -42.11 -13.15
N LEU A 93 -33.67 -40.89 -13.34
CA LEU A 93 -34.32 -40.49 -14.58
C LEU A 93 -33.35 -40.40 -15.76
N ILE A 94 -32.10 -40.00 -15.48
CA ILE A 94 -31.06 -39.78 -16.49
C ILE A 94 -30.33 -41.09 -16.80
N GLN A 95 -30.13 -41.95 -15.80
CA GLN A 95 -29.67 -43.32 -16.04
C GLN A 95 -30.67 -44.14 -16.85
N ALA A 96 -31.97 -43.85 -16.73
CA ALA A 96 -33.02 -44.46 -17.53
C ALA A 96 -33.16 -43.84 -18.94
N MET A 97 -32.49 -42.71 -19.24
CA MET A 97 -32.46 -42.12 -20.57
C MET A 97 -31.49 -42.88 -21.48
N PHE A 98 -31.96 -43.31 -22.65
CA PHE A 98 -31.10 -43.88 -23.67
C PHE A 98 -30.17 -42.80 -24.25
N PRO A 99 -28.88 -43.11 -24.49
CA PRO A 99 -27.97 -42.17 -25.12
C PRO A 99 -28.49 -41.80 -26.51
N ALA A 100 -28.59 -40.50 -26.79
CA ALA A 100 -29.05 -40.01 -28.08
C ALA A 100 -28.12 -40.56 -29.19
N GLY A 101 -28.65 -41.48 -30.00
CA GLY A 101 -27.95 -42.00 -31.18
C GLY A 101 -27.62 -40.86 -32.15
N LYS A 102 -26.56 -41.03 -32.96
CA LYS A 102 -26.02 -40.03 -33.90
C LYS A 102 -27.13 -39.15 -34.51
N LEU A 103 -27.18 -37.89 -34.05
CA LEU A 103 -28.08 -36.87 -34.58
C LEU A 103 -27.76 -36.63 -36.06
N GLN A 104 -28.59 -37.14 -36.96
CA GLN A 104 -28.51 -36.80 -38.37
C GLN A 104 -29.20 -35.44 -38.57
N TYR A 105 -28.39 -34.40 -38.71
CA TYR A 105 -28.88 -33.09 -39.12
C TYR A 105 -29.31 -33.17 -40.58
N THR A 106 -30.62 -33.14 -40.81
CA THR A 106 -31.20 -33.05 -42.16
C THR A 106 -30.99 -31.62 -42.67
N ASN A 107 -30.26 -31.49 -43.77
CA ASN A 107 -30.08 -30.24 -44.47
C ASN A 107 -31.34 -30.00 -45.34
N GLN A 108 -32.36 -29.45 -44.68
CA GLN A 108 -33.48 -28.68 -45.23
C GLN A 108 -33.90 -28.99 -46.69
N LYS A 109 -34.76 -30.00 -46.89
CA LYS A 109 -35.91 -29.92 -47.82
C LYS A 109 -36.96 -31.05 -47.75
N SER A 110 -36.93 -31.94 -46.77
CA SER A 110 -38.04 -32.87 -46.54
C SER A 110 -38.53 -32.76 -45.09
N THR A 111 -39.71 -32.19 -44.92
CA THR A 111 -40.43 -32.16 -43.65
C THR A 111 -40.87 -33.59 -43.31
N VAL A 112 -40.66 -34.03 -42.08
CA VAL A 112 -41.02 -35.40 -41.60
C VAL A 112 -42.51 -35.76 -41.73
N ALA A 113 -43.36 -34.81 -42.10
CA ALA A 113 -44.78 -35.02 -42.39
C ALA A 113 -45.06 -35.65 -43.77
N GLU A 114 -44.08 -35.73 -44.66
CA GLU A 114 -44.29 -36.18 -46.05
C GLU A 114 -44.07 -37.69 -46.27
N LEU A 115 -43.53 -38.39 -45.28
CA LEU A 115 -43.26 -39.84 -45.33
C LEU A 115 -44.34 -40.71 -44.65
N ALA A 116 -45.48 -40.12 -44.29
CA ALA A 116 -46.57 -40.77 -43.56
C ALA A 116 -47.91 -40.76 -44.34
N ARG A 117 -47.85 -40.90 -45.66
CA ARG A 117 -48.97 -41.25 -46.54
C ARG A 117 -48.58 -42.44 -47.41
#